data_AF-E1X5Z8-F1
#
_entry.id   AF-E1X5Z8-F1
#
_cell.length_a   1.000
_cell.length_b   1.000
_cell.length_c   1.000
_cell.angle_alpha   90.00
_cell.angle_beta   90.00
_cell.angle_gamma   90.00
#
_symmetry.space_group_name_H-M   'P 1'
#
loop_
_entity.id
_entity.type
_entity.pdbx_description
1 polymer ?
#
loop_
_entity_poly.entity_id
_entity_poly.type
_entity_poly.pdbx_seq_one_letter_code
_entity_poly.pdbx_strand_id
1 'polypeptide(L)'
;MKTIDQDNSQAKNPSLYSPTQVSLDIMNLEILISKLKGICHEIDPYTELTLSMKERLIDVGIEEFNDPFALTNQLLFMTENAIEELAKLKEEN
;
A
#
# COMPACT_ATOMS: atom_id res chain seq x y z
N MET A 1 -9.31 21.03 -47.96
CA MET A 1 -9.51 19.88 -47.05
C MET A 1 -9.21 20.40 -45.64
N LYS A 2 -10.20 20.39 -44.73
CA LYS A 2 -10.01 20.69 -43.31
C LYS A 2 -9.35 19.49 -42.63
N THR A 3 -8.41 19.72 -41.71
CA THR A 3 -8.53 19.39 -40.26
C THR A 3 -7.23 19.78 -39.52
N ILE A 4 -7.22 20.86 -38.72
CA ILE A 4 -7.41 20.93 -37.24
C ILE A 4 -6.13 20.59 -36.45
N ASP A 5 -5.47 21.68 -36.03
CA ASP A 5 -4.97 22.04 -34.69
C ASP A 5 -4.90 21.05 -33.51
N GLN A 6 -3.87 21.34 -32.69
CA GLN A 6 -3.82 21.29 -31.22
C GLN A 6 -3.29 20.03 -30.52
N ASP A 7 -1.99 20.11 -30.19
CA ASP A 7 -1.45 20.14 -28.82
C ASP A 7 -2.43 19.73 -27.71
N ASN A 8 -2.11 18.61 -27.05
CA ASN A 8 -2.59 18.40 -25.68
C ASN A 8 -1.49 17.73 -24.86
N SER A 9 -0.51 18.55 -24.49
CA SER A 9 0.34 18.35 -23.33
C SER A 9 -0.54 18.21 -22.07
N GLN A 10 -0.96 16.99 -21.72
CA GLN A 10 -1.62 16.73 -20.43
C GLN A 10 -0.59 16.78 -19.29
N ALA A 11 -0.31 18.00 -18.84
CA ALA A 11 0.20 18.25 -17.50
C ALA A 11 -0.83 17.71 -16.49
N LYS A 12 -0.43 16.69 -15.70
CA LYS A 12 -1.23 16.17 -14.60
C LYS A 12 -1.36 17.26 -13.54
N ASN A 13 -2.53 17.90 -13.46
CA ASN A 13 -2.84 18.89 -12.44
C ASN A 13 -2.89 18.21 -11.05
N PRO A 14 -2.17 18.70 -10.02
CA PRO A 14 -2.07 18.07 -8.70
C PRO A 14 -3.18 18.45 -7.71
N SER A 15 -4.38 18.85 -8.17
CA SER A 15 -5.41 19.42 -7.29
C SER A 15 -6.81 18.90 -7.62
N LEU A 16 -7.15 17.68 -7.16
CA LEU A 16 -8.54 17.18 -7.12
C LEU A 16 -8.65 15.88 -6.30
N TYR A 17 -8.26 15.91 -5.02
CA TYR A 17 -8.81 14.93 -4.09
C TYR A 17 -10.14 15.46 -3.56
N SER A 18 -11.24 14.77 -3.86
CA SER A 18 -12.52 15.08 -3.21
C SER A 18 -12.44 14.65 -1.73
N PRO A 19 -13.10 15.34 -0.78
CA PRO A 19 -13.12 14.92 0.63
C PRO A 19 -13.54 13.46 0.83
N THR A 20 -14.42 12.96 -0.05
CA THR A 20 -14.86 11.56 -0.06
C THR A 20 -13.73 10.59 -0.45
N GLN A 21 -12.85 10.99 -1.37
CA GLN A 21 -11.71 10.17 -1.79
C GLN A 21 -10.67 10.06 -0.66
N VAL A 22 -10.33 11.19 -0.02
CA VAL A 22 -9.40 11.21 1.12
C VAL A 22 -9.88 10.30 2.24
N SER A 23 -11.17 10.39 2.62
CA SER A 23 -11.73 9.54 3.67
C SER A 23 -11.66 8.05 3.33
N LEU A 24 -11.82 7.68 2.06
CA LEU A 24 -11.71 6.30 1.61
C LEU A 24 -10.25 5.82 1.66
N ASP A 25 -9.30 6.67 1.24
CA ASP A 25 -7.88 6.36 1.26
C ASP A 25 -7.36 6.17 2.68
N ILE A 26 -7.78 7.03 3.62
CA ILE A 26 -7.52 6.87 5.06
C ILE A 26 -8.06 5.52 5.57
N MET A 27 -9.30 5.17 5.25
CA MET A 27 -9.90 3.90 5.68
C MET A 27 -9.13 2.70 5.12
N ASN A 28 -8.76 2.75 3.84
CA ASN A 28 -8.00 1.69 3.19
C ASN A 28 -6.60 1.51 3.82
N LEU A 29 -5.93 2.62 4.15
CA LEU A 29 -4.64 2.60 4.85
C LEU A 29 -4.76 2.03 6.26
N GLU A 30 -5.79 2.40 7.01
CA GLU A 30 -6.04 1.83 8.34
C GLU A 30 -6.26 0.31 8.29
N ILE A 31 -7.02 -0.17 7.29
CA ILE A 31 -7.21 -1.60 7.04
C ILE A 31 -5.88 -2.28 6.70
N LEU A 32 -5.10 -1.70 5.78
CA LEU A 32 -3.79 -2.24 5.38
C LEU A 32 -2.83 -2.34 6.58
N ILE A 33 -2.71 -1.28 7.37
CA ILE A 33 -1.86 -1.25 8.57
C ILE A 33 -2.32 -2.32 9.56
N SER A 34 -3.62 -2.50 9.76
CA SER A 34 -4.15 -3.53 10.64
C SER A 34 -3.76 -4.94 10.16
N LYS A 35 -3.89 -5.22 8.87
CA LYS A 35 -3.45 -6.48 8.26
C LYS A 35 -1.95 -6.73 8.44
N LEU A 36 -1.12 -5.73 8.10
CA LEU A 36 0.34 -5.80 8.20
C LEU A 36 0.78 -6.05 9.64
N LYS A 37 0.24 -5.31 10.61
CA LYS A 37 0.53 -5.51 12.04
C LYS A 37 0.15 -6.91 12.51
N GLY A 38 -1.01 -7.42 12.08
CA GLY A 38 -1.43 -8.79 12.38
C GLY A 38 -0.43 -9.82 11.86
N ILE A 39 0.05 -9.66 10.61
CA ILE A 39 1.07 -10.55 10.03
C ILE A 39 2.36 -10.46 10.85
N CYS A 40 2.86 -9.26 11.14
CA CYS A 40 4.09 -9.06 11.92
C CYS A 40 4.06 -9.68 13.32
N HIS A 41 2.89 -9.82 13.94
CA HIS A 41 2.75 -10.45 15.26
C HIS A 41 2.72 -11.98 15.23
N GLU A 42 2.35 -12.56 14.10
CA GLU A 42 2.08 -14.00 13.99
C GLU A 42 3.12 -14.75 13.16
N ILE A 43 3.84 -14.06 12.29
CA ILE A 43 4.77 -14.69 11.35
C ILE A 43 6.02 -15.21 12.06
N ASP A 44 6.34 -16.47 11.80
CA ASP A 44 7.67 -17.05 12.05
C ASP A 44 8.33 -17.39 10.69
N PRO A 45 9.14 -16.48 10.15
CA PRO A 45 9.68 -16.60 8.80
C PRO A 45 10.80 -17.64 8.69
N TYR A 46 11.32 -18.16 9.81
CA TYR A 46 12.36 -19.21 9.81
C TYR A 46 11.78 -20.62 9.78
N THR A 47 10.46 -20.73 9.68
CA THR A 47 9.73 -21.99 9.56
C THR A 47 8.92 -22.04 8.28
N GLU A 48 8.39 -23.22 7.94
CA GLU A 48 7.50 -23.34 6.79
C GLU A 48 6.21 -22.56 7.03
N LEU A 49 5.96 -21.54 6.20
CA LEU A 49 4.74 -20.75 6.28
C LEU A 49 3.52 -21.58 5.89
N THR A 50 2.48 -21.49 6.71
CA THR A 50 1.18 -22.09 6.40
C THR A 50 0.56 -21.46 5.15
N LEU A 51 -0.31 -22.20 4.47
CA LEU A 51 -1.04 -21.68 3.31
C LEU A 51 -1.80 -20.38 3.66
N SER A 52 -2.44 -20.35 4.83
CA SER A 52 -3.17 -19.17 5.32
C SER A 52 -2.25 -17.95 5.53
N MET A 53 -1.01 -18.14 6.01
CA MET A 53 -0.05 -17.03 6.13
C MET A 53 0.39 -16.53 4.75
N LYS A 54 0.63 -17.43 3.79
CA LYS A 54 0.98 -17.07 2.41
C LYS A 54 -0.14 -16.27 1.74
N GLU A 55 -1.39 -16.68 1.91
CA GLU A 55 -2.56 -15.94 1.40
C GLU A 55 -2.63 -14.52 1.99
N ARG A 56 -2.40 -14.37 3.30
CA ARG A 56 -2.37 -13.05 3.96
C ARG A 56 -1.24 -12.16 3.46
N LEU A 57 -0.07 -12.74 3.16
CA LEU A 57 1.06 -12.01 2.58
C LEU A 57 0.72 -11.53 1.15
N ILE A 58 0.08 -12.38 0.35
CA ILE A 58 -0.39 -12.02 -0.99
C ILE A 58 -1.43 -10.89 -0.92
N ASP A 59 -2.36 -10.96 0.03
CA ASP A 59 -3.40 -9.95 0.25
C ASP A 59 -2.84 -8.54 0.54
N VAL A 60 -1.61 -8.46 1.04
CA VAL A 60 -0.92 -7.18 1.29
C VAL A 60 0.13 -6.86 0.21
N GLY A 61 0.30 -7.69 -0.80
CA GLY A 61 1.19 -7.46 -1.95
C GLY A 61 2.59 -8.09 -1.85
N ILE A 62 2.76 -9.12 -1.02
CA ILE A 62 4.01 -9.88 -0.89
C ILE A 62 3.83 -11.27 -1.53
N GLU A 63 4.64 -11.56 -2.54
CA GLU A 63 4.54 -12.81 -3.33
C GLU A 63 5.76 -13.74 -3.16
N GLU A 64 6.85 -13.23 -2.60
CA GLU A 64 8.09 -13.97 -2.38
C GLU A 64 8.27 -14.30 -0.89
N PHE A 65 8.48 -15.58 -0.58
CA PHE A 65 8.50 -16.11 0.78
C PHE A 65 9.76 -16.91 1.12
N ASN A 66 10.63 -17.15 0.13
CA ASN A 66 11.72 -18.10 0.26
C ASN A 66 12.91 -17.57 1.07
N ASP A 67 13.03 -16.24 1.19
CA ASP A 67 14.06 -15.58 2.00
C ASP A 67 13.42 -14.91 3.22
N PRO A 68 13.63 -15.48 4.43
CA PRO A 68 13.12 -14.92 5.68
C PRO A 68 13.57 -13.48 5.93
N PHE A 69 14.81 -13.13 5.57
CA PHE A 69 15.34 -11.78 5.77
C PHE A 69 14.68 -10.76 4.84
N ALA A 70 14.59 -11.11 3.55
CA ALA A 70 13.91 -10.27 2.58
C ALA A 70 12.43 -10.06 2.96
N LEU A 71 11.77 -11.13 3.39
CA LEU A 71 10.37 -11.09 3.82
C LEU A 71 10.15 -10.16 5.01
N THR A 72 10.97 -10.27 6.06
CA THR A 72 10.83 -9.41 7.24
C THR A 72 11.14 -7.94 6.92
N ASN A 73 12.14 -7.68 6.07
CA ASN A 73 12.47 -6.32 5.67
C ASN A 73 11.36 -5.69 4.84
N GLN A 74 10.77 -6.46 3.92
CA GLN A 74 9.64 -6.01 3.12
C GLN A 74 8.42 -5.70 4.01
N LEU A 75 8.08 -6.60 4.94
CA LEU A 75 6.98 -6.38 5.89
C LEU A 75 7.19 -5.11 6.72
N LEU A 76 8.41 -4.90 7.25
CA LEU A 76 8.74 -3.72 8.02
C LEU A 76 8.58 -2.45 7.18
N PHE A 77 9.21 -2.42 6.00
CA PHE A 77 9.16 -1.27 5.09
C PHE A 77 7.73 -0.92 4.66
N MET A 78 6.92 -1.92 4.32
CA MET A 78 5.52 -1.72 3.95
C MET A 78 4.69 -1.17 5.12
N THR A 79 4.95 -1.67 6.33
CA THR A 79 4.28 -1.19 7.55
C THR A 79 4.62 0.26 7.84
N GLU A 80 5.91 0.61 7.79
CA GLU A 80 6.39 1.96 8.04
C GLU A 80 5.83 2.96 7.01
N ASN A 81 5.91 2.62 5.72
CA ASN A 81 5.38 3.48 4.66
C ASN A 81 3.88 3.70 4.79
N ALA A 82 3.10 2.65 5.09
CA ALA A 82 1.65 2.79 5.25
C ALA A 82 1.30 3.70 6.44
N ILE A 83 2.03 3.59 7.56
CA ILE A 83 1.86 4.45 8.72
C ILE A 83 2.23 5.90 8.39
N GLU A 84 3.35 6.11 7.71
CA GLU A 84 3.81 7.44 7.31
C GLU A 84 2.81 8.12 6.36
N GLU A 85 2.29 7.38 5.38
CA GLU A 85 1.29 7.88 4.43
C GLU A 85 -0.03 8.23 5.14
N LEU A 86 -0.48 7.39 6.06
CA LEU A 86 -1.66 7.68 6.87
C LEU A 86 -1.47 8.94 7.73
N ALA A 87 -0.28 9.13 8.29
CA ALA A 87 0.03 10.33 9.07
C ALA A 87 -0.02 11.58 8.20
N LYS A 88 0.60 11.55 7.01
CA LYS A 88 0.57 12.65 6.04
C LYS A 88 -0.85 13.03 5.66
N LEU A 89 -1.68 12.06 5.27
CA LEU A 89 -3.08 12.32 4.90
C LEU A 89 -3.91 12.89 6.06
N LYS A 90 -3.61 12.53 7.31
CA LYS A 90 -4.29 13.07 8.49
C LYS A 90 -3.79 14.46 8.90
N GLU A 91 -2.57 14.83 8.55
CA GLU A 91 -2.02 16.17 8.80
C GLU A 91 -2.43 17.18 7.72
N GLU A 92 -2.63 16.73 6.48
CA GLU A 92 -3.02 17.55 5.33
C GLU A 92 -4.53 17.87 5.24
N ASN A 93 -5.36 17.29 6.11
CA ASN A 93 -6.82 17.47 6.16
C ASN A 93 -7.32 17.92 7.54
#